data_AF-A0A952JZA1-F1
#
_entry.id   AF-A0A952JZA1-F1
#
_cell.length_a   1.000
_cell.length_b   1.000
_cell.length_c   1.000
_cell.angle_alpha   90.00
_cell.angle_beta   90.00
_cell.angle_gamma   90.00
#
_symmetry.space_group_name_H-M   'P 1'
#
loop_
_entity.id
_entity.type
_entity.pdbx_description
1 polymer ?
#
loop_
_entity_poly.entity_id
_entity_poly.type
_entity_poly.pdbx_seq_one_letter_code
_entity_poly.pdbx_strand_id
1 'polypeptide(L)'
;LVADQKVGLILSGNGDVLEPENGVMGIGSGGNYALAAARALIDTDLDAESIVRKSLAIAGEICVYTNGTLTIERLSAGGRS
;
A
#
# COMPACT_ATOMS: atom_id res chain seq x y z
N LEU A 1 -7.63 -3.67 4.74
CA LEU A 1 -7.39 -2.23 4.50
C LEU A 1 -8.63 -1.66 3.83
N VAL A 2 -9.02 -0.45 4.20
CA VAL A 2 -10.08 0.32 3.52
C VAL A 2 -9.52 1.72 3.26
N ALA A 3 -9.72 2.27 2.08
CA ALA A 3 -9.24 3.60 1.75
C ALA A 3 -10.28 4.34 0.90
N ASP A 4 -10.38 5.64 1.14
CA ASP A 4 -11.03 6.60 0.24
C ASP A 4 -10.03 7.70 -0.15
N GLN A 5 -10.52 8.77 -0.81
CA GLN A 5 -9.67 9.86 -1.28
C GLN A 5 -9.05 10.70 -0.15
N LYS A 6 -9.56 10.60 1.09
CA LYS A 6 -9.15 11.43 2.23
C LYS A 6 -8.42 10.62 3.28
N VAL A 7 -8.85 9.39 3.54
CA VAL A 7 -8.38 8.58 4.66
C VAL A 7 -8.15 7.14 4.23
N GLY A 8 -7.05 6.56 4.70
CA GLY A 8 -6.79 5.13 4.67
C GLY A 8 -6.87 4.55 6.08
N LEU A 9 -7.50 3.38 6.25
CA LEU A 9 -7.68 2.74 7.55
C LEU A 9 -7.25 1.27 7.52
N ILE A 10 -6.58 0.87 8.59
CA ILE A 10 -6.32 -0.53 8.94
C ILE A 10 -7.36 -0.96 9.97
N LEU A 11 -8.10 -2.02 9.64
CA LEU A 11 -9.00 -2.71 10.56
C LEU A 11 -8.32 -3.97 11.04
N SER A 12 -8.06 -4.08 12.35
CA SER A 12 -7.51 -5.29 12.96
C SER A 12 -8.61 -6.32 13.21
N GLY A 13 -8.25 -7.60 13.30
CA GLY A 13 -9.19 -8.67 13.69
C GLY A 13 -9.69 -8.55 15.13
N ASN A 14 -9.09 -7.68 15.94
CA ASN A 14 -9.48 -7.42 17.33
C ASN A 14 -10.42 -6.22 17.47
N GLY A 15 -10.77 -5.55 16.36
CA GLY A 15 -11.67 -4.40 16.35
C GLY A 15 -10.98 -3.03 16.40
N ASP A 16 -9.65 -2.98 16.29
CA ASP A 16 -8.92 -1.71 16.27
C ASP A 16 -9.01 -1.05 14.89
N VAL A 17 -9.14 0.28 14.90
CA VAL A 17 -9.11 1.13 13.70
C VAL A 17 -7.88 2.01 13.80
N LEU A 18 -6.94 1.85 12.87
CA LEU A 18 -5.67 2.58 12.86
C LEU A 18 -5.51 3.34 11.55
N GLU A 19 -5.17 4.63 11.66
CA GLU A 19 -4.73 5.43 10.53
C GLU A 19 -3.19 5.33 10.39
N PRO A 20 -2.64 5.20 9.18
CA PRO A 20 -1.21 4.99 8.97
C PRO A 20 -0.47 6.31 8.94
N GLU A 21 0.71 6.33 9.55
CA GLU A 21 1.66 7.43 9.37
C GLU A 21 2.18 7.45 7.93
N ASN A 22 2.17 8.64 7.32
CA ASN A 22 2.66 8.95 5.97
C ASN A 22 1.84 8.35 4.80
N GLY A 23 0.57 7.98 5.02
CA GLY A 23 -0.36 7.62 3.94
C GLY A 23 -0.05 6.31 3.20
N VAL A 24 0.89 5.50 3.71
CA VAL A 24 1.27 4.20 3.13
C VAL A 24 0.95 3.08 4.11
N MET A 25 0.36 2.01 3.60
CA MET A 25 0.01 0.80 4.35
C MET A 25 0.48 -0.45 3.64
N GLY A 26 0.91 -1.44 4.42
CA GLY A 26 1.14 -2.80 3.96
C GLY A 26 0.52 -3.80 4.92
N ILE A 27 -0.15 -4.83 4.40
CA ILE A 27 -0.66 -5.97 5.18
C ILE A 27 -0.23 -7.29 4.54
N GLY A 28 -0.42 -8.39 5.26
CA GLY A 28 -0.04 -9.73 4.80
C GLY A 28 1.44 -10.04 5.00
N SER A 29 1.86 -11.23 4.57
CA SER A 29 3.21 -11.77 4.79
C SER A 29 4.33 -10.95 4.13
N GLY A 30 4.04 -10.28 3.01
CA GLY A 30 4.97 -9.37 2.32
C GLY A 30 4.79 -7.89 2.70
N GLY A 31 3.83 -7.57 3.58
CA GLY A 31 3.39 -6.20 3.84
C GLY A 31 4.50 -5.29 4.36
N ASN A 32 5.36 -5.78 5.26
CA ASN A 32 6.45 -4.98 5.82
C ASN A 32 7.54 -4.65 4.79
N TYR A 33 7.84 -5.56 3.85
CA TYR A 33 8.81 -5.30 2.79
C TYR A 33 8.28 -4.28 1.79
N ALA A 34 7.01 -4.43 1.39
CA ALA A 34 6.34 -3.47 0.52
C ALA A 34 6.26 -2.09 1.20
N LEU A 35 5.91 -2.03 2.49
CA LEU A 35 5.83 -0.79 3.24
C LEU A 35 7.19 -0.08 3.34
N ALA A 36 8.26 -0.82 3.62
CA ALA A 36 9.61 -0.26 3.69
C ALA A 36 10.07 0.28 2.33
N ALA A 37 9.85 -0.46 1.24
CA ALA A 37 10.16 -0.02 -0.11
C ALA A 37 9.34 1.22 -0.51
N ALA A 38 8.04 1.23 -0.20
CA ALA A 38 7.17 2.35 -0.53
C ALA A 38 7.56 3.62 0.22
N ARG A 39 7.91 3.51 1.51
CA ARG A 39 8.43 4.63 2.31
C ARG A 39 9.73 5.20 1.75
N ALA A 40 10.60 4.37 1.18
CA ALA A 40 11.82 4.84 0.53
C ALA A 40 11.57 5.57 -0.80
N LEU A 41 10.42 5.33 -1.44
CA LEU A 41 10.06 5.88 -2.76
C LEU A 41 9.07 7.05 -2.68
N ILE A 42 8.47 7.31 -1.52
CA ILE A 42 7.37 8.30 -1.40
C ILE A 42 7.81 9.74 -1.63
N ASP A 43 9.07 10.06 -1.33
CA ASP A 43 9.66 11.39 -1.52
C ASP A 43 10.28 11.58 -2.92
N THR A 44 10.01 10.67 -3.85
CA THR A 44 10.50 10.74 -5.24
C THR A 44 9.43 11.28 -6.18
N ASP A 45 9.81 11.60 -7.42
CA ASP A 45 8.88 12.06 -8.47
C ASP A 45 8.00 10.95 -9.07
N LEU A 46 7.95 9.77 -8.43
CA LEU A 46 7.13 8.66 -8.89
C LEU A 46 5.66 8.86 -8.49
N ASP A 47 4.75 8.48 -9.39
CA ASP A 47 3.33 8.43 -9.05
C ASP A 47 3.00 7.27 -8.08
N ALA A 48 1.84 7.37 -7.43
CA ALA A 48 1.41 6.39 -6.43
C ALA A 48 1.34 4.96 -7.00
N GLU A 49 0.93 4.80 -8.25
CA GLU A 49 0.93 3.49 -8.92
C GLU A 49 2.35 2.92 -9.04
N SER A 50 3.29 3.73 -9.52
CA SER A 50 4.68 3.31 -9.72
C SER A 50 5.33 2.92 -8.41
N ILE A 51 5.08 3.69 -7.34
CA ILE A 51 5.53 3.37 -5.98
C ILE A 51 4.96 2.02 -5.54
N VAL A 52 3.65 1.80 -5.64
CA VAL A 52 2.98 0.54 -5.26
C VAL A 52 3.54 -0.64 -6.06
N ARG A 53 3.66 -0.50 -7.38
CA ARG A 53 4.14 -1.57 -8.26
C ARG A 53 5.57 -1.97 -7.95
N LYS A 54 6.48 -1.00 -7.78
CA LYS A 54 7.89 -1.27 -7.41
C LYS A 54 7.99 -1.93 -6.04
N SER A 55 7.21 -1.44 -5.08
CA SER A 55 7.25 -1.94 -3.69
C SER A 55 6.73 -3.37 -3.57
N LEU A 56 5.64 -3.71 -4.29
CA LEU A 56 5.11 -5.06 -4.31
C LEU A 56 6.00 -6.03 -5.09
N ALA A 57 6.69 -5.57 -6.14
CA ALA A 57 7.67 -6.38 -6.85
C ALA A 57 8.82 -6.80 -5.90
N ILE A 58 9.39 -5.85 -5.15
CA ILE A 58 10.41 -6.13 -4.13
C ILE A 58 9.88 -7.11 -3.07
N ALA A 59 8.64 -6.93 -2.61
CA ALA A 59 8.04 -7.85 -1.63
C ALA A 59 7.88 -9.27 -2.18
N GLY A 60 7.55 -9.43 -3.47
CA GLY A 60 7.46 -10.72 -4.15
C GLY A 60 8.80 -11.42 -4.36
N GLU A 61 9.91 -10.66 -4.41
CA GLU A 61 11.27 -11.22 -4.48
C GLU A 61 11.77 -11.70 -3.10
N ILE A 62 11.31 -11.09 -2.01
CA ILE A 62 11.79 -11.37 -0.65
C ILE A 62 10.88 -12.36 0.09
N CYS A 63 9.56 -12.22 -0.01
CA CYS A 63 8.62 -13.01 0.76
C CYS A 63 8.18 -14.26 -0.01
N VAL A 64 8.52 -15.45 0.50
CA VAL A 64 8.14 -16.75 -0.10
C VAL A 64 6.62 -16.95 -0.28
N TYR A 65 5.81 -16.20 0.46
CA TYR A 65 4.33 -16.24 0.40
C TYR A 65 3.73 -15.12 -0.46
N THR A 66 4.57 -14.28 -1.08
CA THR A 66 4.14 -13.21 -2.00
C THR A 66 4.72 -13.52 -3.37
N ASN A 67 3.94 -13.41 -4.43
CA ASN A 67 4.41 -13.65 -5.80
C ASN A 67 4.41 -12.34 -6.62
N GLY A 68 4.88 -12.42 -7.87
CA GLY A 68 4.95 -11.27 -8.78
C GLY A 68 3.65 -10.95 -9.52
N THR A 69 2.54 -11.65 -9.25
CA THR A 69 1.26 -11.39 -9.91
C THR A 69 0.51 -10.30 -9.16
N LEU A 70 0.42 -9.12 -9.77
CA LEU A 70 -0.13 -7.92 -9.14
C LEU A 70 -1.47 -7.51 -9.76
N THR A 71 -2.48 -7.29 -8.93
CA THR A 71 -3.70 -6.55 -9.26
C THR A 71 -3.62 -5.20 -8.56
N ILE A 72 -3.75 -4.10 -9.32
CA ILE A 72 -3.64 -2.75 -8.79
C ILE A 72 -4.93 -2.00 -9.09
N GLU A 73 -5.66 -1.68 -8.03
CA GLU A 73 -6.88 -0.86 -8.07
C GLU A 73 -6.55 0.59 -7.71
N ARG A 74 -7.26 1.55 -8.32
CA ARG A 74 -7.04 2.98 -8.08
C ARG A 74 -8.35 3.72 -7.92
N LEU A 75 -8.36 4.68 -7.00
CA LEU A 75 -9.41 5.67 -6.90
C LEU A 75 -8.98 6.90 -7.70
N SER A 76 -9.80 7.32 -8.67
CA SER A 76 -9.61 8.59 -9.35
C SER A 76 -9.86 9.74 -8.35
N ALA A 77 -9.03 10.78 -8.44
CA ALA A 77 -9.28 12.05 -7.74
C ALA A 77 -10.44 12.78 -8.44
N GLY A 78 -11.69 12.34 -8.21
CA GLY A 78 -12.87 13.00 -8.77
C GLY A 78 -14.19 12.27 -8.56
N GLY A 79 -15.10 12.91 -7.82
CA GLY A 79 -16.55 12.76 -8.05
C GLY A 79 -17.42 12.33 -6.87
N ARG A 80 -17.57 13.19 -5.86
CA ARG A 80 -18.90 13.42 -5.25
C ARG A 80 -19.17 14.92 -5.26
N SER A 81 -20.18 15.28 -6.07
CA SER A 81 -21.01 16.47 -5.87
C SER A 81 -21.65 16.44 -4.49
#